data_AF-A0A5N4DC33-F1
#
_entry.id   AF-A0A5N4DC33-F1
#
_cell.length_a   1.000
_cell.length_b   1.000
_cell.length_c   1.000
_cell.angle_alpha   90.00
_cell.angle_beta   90.00
_cell.angle_gamma   90.00
#
_symmetry.space_group_name_H-M   'P 1'
#
loop_
_entity.id
_entity.type
_entity.pdbx_description
1 polymer ?
#
loop_
_entity_poly.entity_id
_entity_poly.type
_entity_poly.pdbx_seq_one_letter_code
_entity_poly.pdbx_strand_id
1 'polypeptide(L)'
;DLVDLCGQTWQGDGLLLRSHPASRRFYFVAPDTDCGLWLRAAAPGDRIRFQFRFFLVYSLTPAAPNASSAGQADPCAFGSYLQFYEGPPGAPRPLGAPLCGLTIPAPVASSGDFLGLRLVTRGRQPRVDFVGEVTSFRLGTIITITITITIIIFMMIHLCIPQSLVCDRWGMDNCGDGSDQASRPPADCTGPRLQGVALASSLLLASAGLLIGLLCHESWLPPPKALTFSNHQRPPPPMSPGPSLPDQWGDVAWCGQGDPLSAGLCL
;
A
#
# COMPACT_ATOMS: atom_id res chain seq x y z
N ASP A 1 -16.58 0.08 5.73
CA ASP A 1 -16.67 -0.11 7.19
C ASP A 1 -17.51 -1.35 7.50
N LEU A 2 -17.69 -1.79 8.75
CA LEU A 2 -18.38 -3.07 9.06
C LEU A 2 -19.77 -3.11 8.41
N VAL A 3 -20.56 -2.05 8.60
CA VAL A 3 -21.92 -1.95 8.05
C VAL A 3 -21.96 -1.94 6.51
N ASP A 4 -20.90 -1.48 5.85
CA ASP A 4 -20.82 -1.49 4.37
C ASP A 4 -20.35 -2.84 3.83
N LEU A 5 -19.56 -3.57 4.63
CA LEU A 5 -19.00 -4.89 4.28
C LEU A 5 -19.90 -6.04 4.78
N CYS A 6 -21.16 -5.73 5.06
CA CYS A 6 -22.08 -6.67 5.67
C CYS A 6 -22.28 -7.93 4.83
N GLY A 7 -22.16 -9.10 5.46
CA GLY A 7 -22.28 -10.42 4.82
C GLY A 7 -21.09 -10.80 3.93
N GLN A 8 -20.05 -9.97 3.85
CA GLN A 8 -18.89 -10.24 3.01
C GLN A 8 -17.83 -11.10 3.72
N THR A 9 -16.94 -11.68 2.92
CA THR A 9 -15.66 -12.21 3.39
C THR A 9 -14.54 -11.36 2.82
N TRP A 10 -13.71 -10.81 3.69
CA TRP A 10 -12.54 -10.02 3.31
C TRP A 10 -11.27 -10.86 3.49
N GLN A 11 -10.28 -10.66 2.61
CA GLN A 11 -8.97 -11.31 2.68
C GLN A 11 -7.86 -10.29 2.40
N GLY A 12 -6.80 -10.33 3.19
CA GLY A 12 -5.61 -9.51 3.02
C GLY A 12 -4.73 -9.49 4.27
N ASP A 13 -3.60 -8.81 4.18
CA ASP A 13 -2.61 -8.74 5.25
C ASP A 13 -3.13 -8.02 6.49
N GLY A 14 -3.84 -6.90 6.31
CA GLY A 14 -4.48 -6.19 7.40
C GLY A 14 -5.57 -5.21 6.96
N LEU A 15 -6.42 -4.84 7.90
CA LEU A 15 -7.58 -3.97 7.68
C LEU A 15 -7.84 -3.11 8.91
N LEU A 16 -7.91 -1.79 8.71
CA LEU A 16 -8.50 -0.89 9.69
C LEU A 16 -10.03 -0.94 9.57
N LEU A 17 -10.68 -1.68 10.46
CA LEU A 17 -12.12 -1.87 10.47
C LEU A 17 -12.79 -0.85 11.41
N ARG A 18 -13.61 0.01 10.84
CA ARG A 18 -14.51 0.90 11.58
C ARG A 18 -15.90 0.30 11.63
N SER A 19 -16.69 0.62 12.66
CA SER A 19 -18.08 0.17 12.71
C SER A 19 -18.92 0.78 11.60
N HIS A 20 -18.71 2.07 11.30
CA HIS A 20 -19.42 2.82 10.28
C HIS A 20 -18.57 4.00 9.74
N PRO A 21 -18.96 4.64 8.62
CA PRO A 21 -18.14 5.69 7.98
C PRO A 21 -17.81 6.90 8.86
N ALA A 22 -18.67 7.18 9.84
CA ALA A 22 -18.52 8.30 10.77
C ALA A 22 -17.97 7.90 12.15
N SER A 23 -17.42 6.69 12.28
CA SER A 23 -16.75 6.23 13.51
C SER A 23 -15.75 7.26 14.03
N ARG A 24 -15.66 7.39 15.36
CA ARG A 24 -14.91 8.41 16.10
C ARG A 24 -15.49 9.82 16.07
N ARG A 25 -16.53 10.07 15.27
CA ARG A 25 -17.22 11.38 15.19
C ARG A 25 -18.65 11.28 15.68
N PHE A 26 -19.36 10.22 15.28
CA PHE A 26 -20.75 10.00 15.64
C PHE A 26 -20.99 8.53 16.01
N TYR A 27 -22.16 8.28 16.59
CA TYR A 27 -22.63 6.92 16.87
C TYR A 27 -23.44 6.40 15.70
N PHE A 28 -23.30 5.11 15.41
CA PHE A 28 -24.26 4.36 14.61
C PHE A 28 -25.48 4.01 15.49
N VAL A 29 -26.68 4.32 15.01
CA VAL A 29 -27.95 4.31 15.79
C VAL A 29 -29.06 3.52 15.08
N ALA A 30 -28.73 2.57 14.22
CA ALA A 30 -29.75 1.75 13.56
C ALA A 30 -30.15 0.58 14.49
N PRO A 31 -31.40 0.49 14.96
CA PRO A 31 -31.90 -0.67 15.69
C PRO A 31 -32.02 -1.89 14.77
N ASP A 32 -32.10 -3.08 15.38
CA ASP A 32 -32.32 -4.37 14.69
C ASP A 32 -31.30 -4.69 13.58
N THR A 33 -30.14 -4.04 13.61
CA THR A 33 -28.98 -4.40 12.79
C THR A 33 -28.46 -5.77 13.21
N ASP A 34 -28.28 -6.64 12.23
CA ASP A 34 -27.60 -7.92 12.37
C ASP A 34 -26.62 -8.07 11.22
N CYS A 35 -25.35 -7.76 11.51
CA CYS A 35 -24.33 -7.62 10.47
C CYS A 35 -23.07 -8.41 10.80
N GLY A 36 -22.76 -9.40 9.96
CA GLY A 36 -21.54 -10.21 10.06
C GLY A 36 -20.51 -9.84 8.99
N LEU A 37 -19.23 -9.83 9.35
CA LEU A 37 -18.09 -9.78 8.44
C LEU A 37 -17.18 -10.95 8.77
N TRP A 38 -16.74 -11.70 7.76
CA TRP A 38 -15.70 -12.71 7.93
C TRP A 38 -14.39 -12.22 7.37
N LEU A 39 -13.33 -12.46 8.13
CA LEU A 39 -11.96 -12.19 7.75
C LEU A 39 -11.32 -13.54 7.44
N ARG A 40 -10.64 -13.62 6.29
CA ARG A 40 -9.82 -14.76 5.89
C ARG A 40 -8.36 -14.34 5.92
N ALA A 41 -7.51 -15.20 6.47
CA ALA A 41 -6.09 -14.95 6.58
C ALA A 41 -5.45 -14.79 5.20
N ALA A 42 -4.39 -13.99 5.11
CA ALA A 42 -3.73 -13.67 3.84
C ALA A 42 -3.13 -14.92 3.19
N ALA A 43 -2.50 -15.79 3.98
CA ALA A 43 -1.85 -17.00 3.51
C ALA A 43 -2.30 -18.27 4.27
N PRO A 44 -2.20 -19.47 3.65
CA PRO A 44 -2.57 -20.72 4.31
C PRO A 44 -1.74 -21.02 5.55
N GLY A 45 -2.38 -21.22 6.70
CA GLY A 45 -1.72 -21.45 7.99
C GLY A 45 -1.41 -20.18 8.78
N ASP A 46 -1.72 -19.01 8.22
CA ASP A 46 -1.84 -17.78 8.99
C ASP A 46 -3.12 -17.81 9.85
N ARG A 47 -3.11 -16.99 10.87
CA ARG A 47 -4.21 -16.68 11.78
C ARG A 47 -4.49 -15.20 11.71
N ILE A 48 -5.58 -14.77 12.34
CA ILE A 48 -6.04 -13.39 12.29
C ILE A 48 -6.12 -12.87 13.73
N ARG A 49 -5.56 -11.68 13.96
CA ARG A 49 -5.73 -10.92 15.20
C ARG A 49 -6.62 -9.73 14.93
N PHE A 50 -7.55 -9.46 15.84
CA PHE A 50 -8.33 -8.24 15.91
C PHE A 50 -7.98 -7.48 17.19
N GLN A 51 -7.62 -6.20 17.07
CA GLN A 51 -7.34 -5.34 18.22
C GLN A 51 -8.18 -4.07 18.16
N PHE A 52 -8.92 -3.77 19.23
CA PHE A 52 -9.66 -2.52 19.32
C PHE A 52 -8.73 -1.34 19.65
N ARG A 53 -8.92 -0.24 18.94
CA ARG A 53 -8.37 1.09 19.27
C ARG A 53 -9.42 2.01 19.89
N PHE A 54 -10.68 1.74 19.61
CA PHE A 54 -11.83 2.39 20.21
C PHE A 54 -12.99 1.42 20.28
N PHE A 55 -13.76 1.48 21.36
CA PHE A 55 -14.88 0.56 21.56
C PHE A 55 -16.00 1.22 22.35
N LEU A 56 -17.19 1.19 21.77
CA LEU A 56 -18.43 1.65 22.38
C LEU A 56 -19.58 0.89 21.71
N VAL A 57 -20.21 -0.01 22.45
CA VAL A 57 -21.34 -0.83 21.96
C VAL A 57 -22.33 -1.01 23.09
N TYR A 58 -23.41 -0.23 23.08
CA TYR A 58 -24.45 -0.36 24.11
C TYR A 58 -25.80 0.13 23.58
N SER A 59 -26.84 0.00 24.39
CA SER A 59 -28.16 0.54 24.10
C SER A 59 -28.61 1.39 25.28
N LEU A 60 -29.16 2.58 25.02
CA LEU A 60 -29.64 3.46 26.08
C LEU A 60 -30.85 2.88 26.83
N THR A 61 -31.65 2.07 26.14
CA THR A 61 -32.75 1.32 26.74
C THR A 61 -32.66 -0.13 26.28
N PRO A 62 -32.42 -1.09 27.19
CA PRO A 62 -32.36 -2.51 26.86
C PRO A 62 -33.68 -3.02 26.27
N ALA A 63 -33.61 -4.06 25.45
CA ALA A 63 -34.79 -4.85 25.10
C ALA A 63 -35.36 -5.50 26.37
N ALA A 64 -36.68 -5.42 26.57
CA ALA A 64 -37.31 -5.89 27.81
C ALA A 64 -37.00 -7.38 28.06
N PRO A 65 -36.59 -7.77 29.29
CA PRO A 65 -36.50 -9.18 29.64
C PRO A 65 -37.92 -9.77 29.74
N ASN A 66 -38.14 -10.95 29.14
CA ASN A 66 -39.25 -11.79 29.61
C ASN A 66 -38.97 -12.12 31.09
N ALA A 67 -39.95 -11.89 31.97
CA ALA A 67 -39.81 -11.80 33.43
C ALA A 67 -39.39 -13.09 34.17
N SER A 68 -38.71 -14.04 33.51
CA SER A 68 -38.33 -15.36 34.05
C SER A 68 -36.83 -15.60 34.19
N SER A 69 -35.94 -14.68 33.81
CA SER A 69 -34.48 -14.88 33.86
C SER A 69 -33.71 -13.80 34.63
N ALA A 70 -34.30 -13.25 35.70
CA ALA A 70 -33.73 -12.18 36.53
C ALA A 70 -32.69 -12.67 37.57
N GLY A 71 -31.91 -13.69 37.24
CA GLY A 71 -30.82 -14.20 38.06
C GLY A 71 -29.61 -14.45 37.19
N GLN A 72 -28.63 -13.53 37.24
CA GLN A 72 -27.36 -13.60 36.51
C GLN A 72 -27.50 -13.39 34.98
N ALA A 73 -28.04 -12.23 34.59
CA ALA A 73 -28.08 -11.85 33.19
C ALA A 73 -26.69 -11.44 32.68
N ASP A 74 -26.27 -12.02 31.55
CA ASP A 74 -25.14 -11.56 30.74
C ASP A 74 -25.33 -10.05 30.45
N PRO A 75 -24.35 -9.18 30.76
CA PRO A 75 -24.45 -7.74 30.58
C PRO A 75 -24.80 -7.31 29.15
N CYS A 76 -24.54 -8.17 28.16
CA CYS A 76 -24.85 -7.91 26.76
C CYS A 76 -26.19 -8.52 26.28
N ALA A 77 -26.85 -9.35 27.09
CA ALA A 77 -28.03 -10.14 26.69
C ALA A 77 -29.20 -9.29 26.17
N PHE A 78 -29.43 -8.13 26.79
CA PHE A 78 -30.57 -7.25 26.52
C PHE A 78 -30.19 -6.02 25.68
N GLY A 79 -28.93 -5.89 25.28
CA GLY A 79 -28.40 -4.71 24.59
C GLY A 79 -27.83 -5.02 23.21
N SER A 80 -27.20 -4.01 22.64
CA SER A 80 -26.33 -4.17 21.47
C SER A 80 -25.02 -4.85 21.88
N TYR A 81 -24.48 -5.71 21.02
CA TYR A 81 -23.24 -6.42 21.28
C TYR A 81 -22.47 -6.75 20.00
N LEU A 82 -21.18 -7.03 20.16
CA LEU A 82 -20.32 -7.66 19.16
C LEU A 82 -19.99 -9.08 19.60
N GLN A 83 -19.97 -10.02 18.65
CA GLN A 83 -19.54 -11.40 18.89
C GLN A 83 -18.47 -11.79 17.87
N PHE A 84 -17.38 -12.36 18.34
CA PHE A 84 -16.38 -12.99 17.49
C PHE A 84 -16.72 -14.46 17.24
N TYR A 85 -16.30 -14.99 16.10
CA TYR A 85 -16.50 -16.39 15.72
C TYR A 85 -15.22 -16.98 15.13
N GLU A 86 -14.95 -18.24 15.48
CA GLU A 86 -13.98 -19.10 14.82
C GLU A 86 -14.62 -19.81 13.61
N GLY A 87 -13.79 -20.04 12.59
CA GLY A 87 -14.16 -20.85 11.43
C GLY A 87 -14.92 -20.11 10.33
N PRO A 88 -15.17 -20.79 9.20
CA PRO A 88 -15.77 -20.18 8.02
C PRO A 88 -17.25 -19.82 8.25
N PRO A 89 -17.85 -18.95 7.39
CA PRO A 89 -19.24 -18.52 7.51
C PRO A 89 -20.27 -19.65 7.58
N GLY A 90 -19.99 -20.82 6.98
CA GLY A 90 -20.88 -21.98 6.99
C GLY A 90 -20.86 -22.82 8.26
N ALA A 91 -19.86 -22.66 9.13
CA ALA A 91 -19.74 -23.39 10.40
C ALA A 91 -19.10 -22.53 11.51
N PRO A 92 -19.67 -21.34 11.82
CA PRO A 92 -19.07 -20.43 12.78
C PRO A 92 -19.26 -20.94 14.22
N ARG A 93 -18.21 -20.86 15.04
CA ARG A 93 -18.25 -21.17 16.47
C ARG A 93 -17.99 -19.92 17.30
N PRO A 94 -18.83 -19.55 18.28
CA PRO A 94 -18.58 -18.37 19.10
C PRO A 94 -17.19 -18.40 19.75
N LEU A 95 -16.44 -17.33 19.58
CA LEU A 95 -15.14 -17.11 20.19
C LEU A 95 -15.28 -16.12 21.35
N GLY A 96 -15.25 -16.64 22.58
CA GLY A 96 -15.46 -15.85 23.78
C GLY A 96 -16.91 -15.40 23.98
N ALA A 97 -17.14 -14.60 25.03
CA ALA A 97 -18.43 -14.02 25.34
C ALA A 97 -18.73 -12.80 24.44
N PRO A 98 -20.01 -12.42 24.28
CA PRO A 98 -20.38 -11.18 23.61
C PRO A 98 -19.73 -9.96 24.30
N LEU A 99 -19.37 -8.96 23.49
CA LEU A 99 -18.72 -7.74 23.92
C LEU A 99 -19.70 -6.57 23.83
N CYS A 100 -19.81 -5.81 24.91
CA CYS A 100 -20.60 -4.58 24.99
C CYS A 100 -20.02 -3.63 26.04
N GLY A 101 -20.56 -2.42 26.13
CA GLY A 101 -20.10 -1.36 27.01
C GLY A 101 -19.13 -0.40 26.33
N LEU A 102 -18.25 0.18 27.14
CA LEU A 102 -17.33 1.27 26.76
C LEU A 102 -15.85 0.88 26.95
N THR A 103 -15.60 -0.26 27.60
CA THR A 103 -14.24 -0.72 27.90
C THR A 103 -13.64 -1.37 26.66
N ILE A 104 -12.45 -0.92 26.25
CA ILE A 104 -11.71 -1.49 25.12
C ILE A 104 -11.36 -2.96 25.44
N PRO A 105 -11.87 -3.93 24.67
CA PRO A 105 -11.57 -5.34 24.89
C PRO A 105 -10.12 -5.69 24.59
N ALA A 106 -9.63 -6.77 25.21
CA ALA A 106 -8.34 -7.35 24.86
C ALA A 106 -8.32 -7.82 23.39
N PRO A 107 -7.13 -7.90 22.76
CA PRO A 107 -7.01 -8.44 21.41
C PRO A 107 -7.58 -9.86 21.31
N VAL A 108 -8.28 -10.13 20.22
CA VAL A 108 -8.88 -11.43 19.92
C VAL A 108 -8.11 -12.05 18.77
N ALA A 109 -7.60 -13.27 18.94
CA ALA A 109 -6.89 -14.00 17.90
C ALA A 109 -7.63 -15.27 17.52
N SER A 110 -7.69 -15.56 16.22
CA SER A 110 -8.23 -16.83 15.73
C SER A 110 -7.27 -17.98 15.99
N SER A 111 -7.82 -19.19 16.03
CA SER A 111 -7.08 -20.44 16.05
C SER A 111 -6.71 -20.94 14.64
N GLY A 112 -7.51 -20.56 13.64
CA GLY A 112 -7.35 -20.92 12.22
C GLY A 112 -7.34 -19.71 11.29
N ASP A 113 -7.63 -19.96 10.01
CA ASP A 113 -7.55 -19.00 8.91
C ASP A 113 -8.80 -18.11 8.74
N PHE A 114 -9.80 -18.25 9.61
CA PHE A 114 -11.00 -17.40 9.62
C PHE A 114 -11.27 -16.79 10.99
N LEU A 115 -11.71 -15.54 10.98
CA LEU A 115 -12.25 -14.83 12.13
C LEU A 115 -13.52 -14.08 11.70
N GLY A 116 -14.66 -14.44 12.27
CA GLY A 116 -15.92 -13.74 12.08
C GLY A 116 -16.13 -12.66 13.14
N LEU A 117 -16.70 -11.52 12.74
CA LEU A 117 -17.17 -10.47 13.64
C LEU A 117 -18.63 -10.14 13.30
N ARG A 118 -19.52 -10.24 14.29
CA ARG A 118 -20.94 -9.94 14.12
C ARG A 118 -21.39 -8.84 15.07
N LEU A 119 -21.94 -7.77 14.51
CA LEU A 119 -22.65 -6.72 15.24
C LEU A 119 -24.13 -7.03 15.28
N VAL A 120 -24.69 -7.00 16.49
CA VAL A 120 -26.13 -7.08 16.71
C VAL A 120 -26.55 -5.87 17.53
N THR A 121 -27.50 -5.08 17.04
CA THR A 121 -28.07 -3.95 17.79
C THR A 121 -29.48 -4.29 18.26
N ARG A 122 -29.73 -4.19 19.57
CA ARG A 122 -31.06 -4.45 20.17
C ARG A 122 -31.44 -3.33 21.14
N GLY A 123 -32.70 -3.30 21.55
CA GLY A 123 -33.24 -2.27 22.42
C GLY A 123 -33.46 -0.95 21.67
N ARG A 124 -33.81 0.13 22.38
CA ARG A 124 -34.01 1.45 21.74
C ARG A 124 -32.77 2.32 21.87
N GLN A 125 -32.50 3.05 20.79
CA GLN A 125 -31.34 3.93 20.64
C GLN A 125 -30.01 3.19 20.89
N PRO A 126 -29.66 2.22 20.04
CA PRO A 126 -28.34 1.61 20.09
C PRO A 126 -27.27 2.69 19.83
N ARG A 127 -26.13 2.55 20.48
CA ARG A 127 -24.95 3.39 20.29
C ARG A 127 -23.80 2.47 19.97
N VAL A 128 -23.34 2.53 18.72
CA VAL A 128 -22.23 1.73 18.24
C VAL A 128 -21.18 2.64 17.63
N ASP A 129 -19.97 2.59 18.19
CA ASP A 129 -18.79 3.20 17.59
C ASP A 129 -17.55 2.40 18.03
N PHE A 130 -16.89 1.77 17.06
CA PHE A 130 -15.63 1.12 17.31
C PHE A 130 -14.71 1.30 16.12
N VAL A 131 -13.41 1.24 16.42
CA VAL A 131 -12.34 1.12 15.44
C VAL A 131 -11.43 0.03 15.94
N GLY A 132 -11.11 -0.91 15.06
CA GLY A 132 -10.15 -1.94 15.35
C GLY A 132 -9.33 -2.31 14.13
N GLU A 133 -8.28 -3.05 14.39
CA GLU A 133 -7.23 -3.38 13.44
C GLU A 133 -7.21 -4.88 13.29
N VAL A 134 -7.19 -5.31 12.04
CA VAL A 134 -7.06 -6.71 11.65
C VAL A 134 -5.65 -6.93 11.16
N THR A 135 -5.01 -7.97 11.66
CA THR A 135 -3.66 -8.40 11.24
C THR A 135 -3.70 -9.89 10.93
N SER A 136 -3.32 -10.26 9.71
CA SER A 136 -2.97 -11.65 9.35
C SER A 136 -1.55 -11.92 9.83
N PHE A 137 -1.36 -13.01 10.57
CA PHE A 137 -0.07 -13.36 11.15
C PHE A 137 0.18 -14.86 11.09
N ARG A 138 1.43 -15.26 11.11
CA ARG A 138 1.83 -16.66 11.28
C ARG A 138 2.49 -16.87 12.63
N LEU A 139 2.26 -18.03 13.23
CA LEU A 139 3.09 -18.46 14.34
C LEU A 139 4.40 -19.02 13.78
N GLY A 140 5.51 -18.32 14.01
CA GLY A 140 6.84 -18.77 13.65
C GLY A 140 7.42 -19.70 14.72
N THR A 141 8.05 -20.80 14.29
CA THR A 141 9.18 -21.37 15.04
C THR A 141 10.42 -20.51 14.74
N ILE A 142 11.43 -20.52 15.62
CA ILE A 142 12.71 -19.84 15.35
C ILE A 142 13.34 -20.49 14.10
N ILE A 143 13.04 -19.98 12.91
CA ILE A 143 13.59 -20.46 11.66
C ILE A 143 14.57 -19.40 11.17
N THR A 144 15.83 -19.78 11.11
CA THR A 144 16.88 -19.05 10.40
C THR A 144 16.43 -18.83 8.96
N ILE A 145 16.34 -17.56 8.59
CA ILE A 145 15.86 -17.00 7.33
C ILE A 145 16.31 -17.84 6.12
N THR A 146 15.38 -18.51 5.45
CA THR A 146 15.57 -18.91 4.06
C THR A 146 15.20 -17.70 3.21
N ILE A 147 16.22 -17.01 2.69
CA ILE A 147 16.06 -15.90 1.74
C ILE A 147 15.45 -16.48 0.46
N THR A 148 14.12 -16.47 0.37
CA THR A 148 13.45 -16.39 -0.92
C THR A 148 13.02 -14.93 -1.07
N ILE A 149 13.33 -14.37 -2.24
CA ILE A 149 13.37 -12.92 -2.54
C ILE A 149 12.01 -12.20 -2.32
N THR A 150 10.94 -12.91 -1.97
CA THR A 150 9.58 -12.38 -2.01
C THR A 150 8.90 -12.12 -0.65
N ILE A 151 9.39 -12.60 0.49
CA ILE A 151 8.68 -12.34 1.77
C ILE A 151 9.67 -12.20 2.93
N ILE A 152 9.99 -10.95 3.30
CA ILE A 152 10.68 -10.67 4.57
C ILE A 152 9.64 -10.82 5.68
N ILE A 153 9.62 -12.00 6.30
CA ILE A 153 8.83 -12.29 7.49
C ILE A 153 9.60 -11.74 8.69
N PHE A 154 9.07 -10.73 9.37
CA PHE A 154 9.66 -10.24 10.60
C PHE A 154 9.22 -11.13 11.76
N MET A 155 10.17 -11.69 12.51
CA MET A 155 9.90 -12.62 13.61
C MET A 155 10.73 -12.20 14.81
N MET A 156 10.10 -11.82 15.93
CA MET A 156 10.85 -11.62 17.17
C MET A 156 10.17 -12.10 18.45
N ILE A 157 8.95 -12.69 18.43
CA ILE A 157 8.41 -13.44 19.59
C ILE A 157 7.36 -14.49 19.14
N HIS A 158 7.75 -15.44 18.28
CA HIS A 158 6.87 -16.45 17.66
C HIS A 158 5.76 -15.91 16.75
N LEU A 159 5.73 -14.60 16.51
CA LEU A 159 4.76 -13.94 15.64
C LEU A 159 5.45 -13.41 14.39
N CYS A 160 4.86 -13.72 13.24
CA CYS A 160 5.37 -13.40 11.91
C CYS A 160 4.33 -12.58 11.16
N ILE A 161 4.68 -11.36 10.73
CA ILE A 161 3.81 -10.49 9.92
C ILE A 161 4.45 -10.16 8.57
N PRO A 162 3.67 -9.87 7.52
CA PRO A 162 4.20 -9.45 6.22
C PRO A 162 4.77 -8.02 6.26
N GLN A 163 5.73 -7.71 5.36
CA GLN A 163 6.38 -6.40 5.27
C GLN A 163 5.40 -5.23 5.06
N SER A 164 4.27 -5.48 4.38
CA SER A 164 3.19 -4.52 4.17
C SER A 164 2.59 -4.01 5.48
N LEU A 165 2.71 -4.79 6.57
CA LEU A 165 2.25 -4.44 7.91
C LEU A 165 3.37 -3.85 8.77
N VAL A 166 4.64 -4.19 8.50
CA VAL A 166 5.78 -3.53 9.16
C VAL A 166 5.84 -2.04 8.81
N CYS A 167 5.61 -1.73 7.53
CA CYS A 167 5.59 -0.36 7.03
C CYS A 167 4.20 0.07 6.61
N ASP A 168 3.20 -0.23 7.45
CA ASP A 168 1.86 0.21 7.17
C ASP A 168 1.71 1.73 7.33
N ARG A 169 0.80 2.30 6.54
CA ARG A 169 0.47 3.73 6.56
C ARG A 169 -0.34 4.15 7.80
N TRP A 170 -0.73 3.19 8.63
CA TRP A 170 -1.63 3.38 9.75
C TRP A 170 -0.86 3.52 11.08
N GLY A 171 0.41 3.15 11.12
CA GLY A 171 1.26 3.17 12.30
C GLY A 171 0.77 2.18 13.36
N MET A 172 0.35 0.99 12.94
CA MET A 172 -0.22 -0.02 13.84
C MET A 172 0.89 -0.87 14.47
N ASP A 173 0.65 -1.33 15.70
CA ASP A 173 1.50 -2.31 16.38
C ASP A 173 0.98 -3.72 16.04
N ASN A 174 1.32 -4.21 14.85
CA ASN A 174 0.83 -5.49 14.33
C ASN A 174 1.51 -6.67 15.03
N CYS A 175 2.68 -6.45 15.64
CA CYS A 175 3.30 -7.45 16.50
C CYS A 175 2.67 -7.48 17.91
N GLY A 176 2.13 -6.37 18.39
CA GLY A 176 1.56 -6.22 19.74
C GLY A 176 2.61 -6.02 20.84
N ASP A 177 3.89 -5.92 20.47
CA ASP A 177 5.04 -5.67 21.34
C ASP A 177 5.81 -4.40 20.92
N GLY A 178 5.33 -3.68 19.90
CA GLY A 178 5.94 -2.48 19.31
C GLY A 178 7.16 -2.74 18.43
N SER A 179 7.52 -4.00 18.17
CA SER A 179 8.76 -4.35 17.45
C SER A 179 8.73 -3.94 15.97
N ASP A 180 7.56 -3.96 15.35
CA ASP A 180 7.33 -3.47 13.99
C ASP A 180 7.24 -1.94 13.88
N GLN A 181 7.41 -1.23 15.01
CA GLN A 181 7.42 0.23 15.08
C GLN A 181 8.80 0.79 15.49
N ALA A 182 9.81 -0.06 15.56
CA ALA A 182 11.15 0.34 15.97
C ALA A 182 11.81 1.29 14.96
N SER A 183 12.66 2.20 15.45
CA SER A 183 13.44 3.14 14.62
C SER A 183 14.63 2.50 13.90
N ARG A 184 14.64 1.17 13.76
CA ARG A 184 15.73 0.41 13.13
C ARG A 184 15.16 -0.54 12.07
N PRO A 185 15.88 -0.79 10.97
CA PRO A 185 15.48 -1.79 9.99
C PRO A 185 15.24 -3.17 10.64
N PRO A 186 14.23 -3.92 10.20
CA PRO A 186 13.33 -3.65 9.05
C PRO A 186 12.10 -2.79 9.39
N ALA A 187 11.87 -2.41 10.65
CA ALA A 187 10.76 -1.55 11.08
C ALA A 187 10.95 -0.08 10.73
N ASP A 188 12.19 0.33 10.46
CA ASP A 188 12.49 1.67 9.93
C ASP A 188 12.08 1.79 8.46
N CYS A 189 10.90 2.35 8.25
CA CYS A 189 10.32 2.60 6.94
C CYS A 189 10.81 3.91 6.31
N THR A 190 11.73 4.64 6.96
CA THR A 190 12.45 5.73 6.31
C THR A 190 13.48 5.12 5.35
N GLY A 191 13.01 4.76 4.15
CA GLY A 191 13.91 4.29 3.10
C GLY A 191 15.05 5.28 2.85
N PRO A 192 16.16 4.86 2.22
CA PRO A 192 17.26 5.76 1.92
C PRO A 192 16.73 6.97 1.17
N ARG A 193 16.79 8.15 1.80
CA ARG A 193 16.41 9.41 1.16
C ARG A 193 17.30 9.56 -0.07
N LEU A 194 16.73 9.34 -1.26
CA LEU A 194 17.35 9.58 -2.56
C LEU A 194 17.76 11.05 -2.78
N GLN A 195 17.61 11.92 -1.77
CA GLN A 195 18.18 13.27 -1.75
C GLN A 195 19.72 13.26 -1.87
N GLY A 196 20.40 12.19 -1.41
CA GLY A 196 21.87 12.06 -1.56
C GLY A 196 22.34 11.58 -2.93
N VAL A 197 21.53 10.78 -3.63
CA VAL A 197 21.92 10.17 -4.92
C VAL A 197 21.79 11.17 -6.07
N ALA A 198 20.83 12.10 -5.97
CA ALA A 198 20.70 13.21 -6.92
C ALA A 198 21.93 14.13 -6.88
N LEU A 199 22.41 14.51 -5.68
CA LEU A 199 23.60 15.36 -5.53
C LEU A 199 24.88 14.66 -6.01
N ALA A 200 25.06 13.37 -5.68
CA ALA A 200 26.21 12.61 -6.17
C ALA A 200 26.21 12.44 -7.70
N SER A 201 25.03 12.20 -8.29
CA SER A 201 24.88 12.08 -9.75
C SER A 201 25.15 13.41 -10.46
N SER A 202 24.70 14.54 -9.90
CA SER A 202 24.99 15.88 -10.43
C SER A 202 26.48 16.25 -10.38
N LEU A 203 27.19 15.88 -9.30
CA LEU A 203 28.64 16.10 -9.20
C LEU A 203 29.45 15.20 -10.17
N LEU A 204 29.00 13.97 -10.41
CA LEU A 204 29.64 13.08 -11.38
C LEU A 204 29.42 13.55 -12.83
N LEU A 205 28.23 14.04 -13.17
CA LEU A 205 27.95 14.63 -14.49
C LEU A 205 28.72 15.94 -14.71
N ALA A 206 28.84 16.79 -13.68
CA ALA A 206 29.60 18.04 -13.77
C ALA A 206 31.11 17.80 -13.93
N SER A 207 31.66 16.78 -13.24
CA SER A 207 33.08 16.43 -13.37
C SER A 207 33.41 15.75 -14.71
N ALA A 208 32.50 14.92 -15.24
CA ALA A 208 32.63 14.35 -16.58
C ALA A 208 32.54 15.43 -17.68
N GLY A 209 31.63 16.40 -17.56
CA GLY A 209 31.52 17.53 -18.49
C GLY A 209 32.77 18.42 -18.52
N LEU A 210 33.38 18.66 -17.35
CA LEU A 210 34.63 19.43 -17.25
C LEU A 210 35.81 18.70 -17.91
N LEU A 211 35.90 17.38 -17.73
CA LEU A 211 36.94 16.55 -18.37
C LEU A 211 36.83 16.55 -19.90
N ILE A 212 35.60 16.44 -20.43
CA ILE A 212 35.35 16.46 -21.88
C ILE A 212 35.66 17.84 -22.47
N GLY A 213 35.29 18.93 -21.77
CA GLY A 213 35.63 20.29 -22.18
C GLY A 213 37.14 20.56 -22.25
N LEU A 214 37.91 20.01 -21.30
CA LEU A 214 39.38 20.11 -21.30
C LEU A 214 40.03 19.30 -22.44
N LEU A 215 39.46 18.13 -22.79
CA LEU A 215 39.96 17.30 -23.89
C LEU A 215 39.62 17.88 -25.29
N CYS A 216 38.55 18.68 -25.40
CA CYS A 216 38.17 19.33 -26.66
C CYS A 216 38.93 20.65 -26.93
N HIS A 217 39.61 21.24 -25.95
CA HIS A 217 40.34 22.51 -26.15
C HIS A 217 41.71 22.32 -26.84
N GLU A 218 42.27 21.11 -26.84
CA GLU A 218 43.58 20.81 -27.47
C GLU A 218 43.50 20.60 -29.00
N SER A 219 42.30 20.51 -29.59
CA SER A 219 42.12 20.19 -31.02
C SER A 219 41.94 21.41 -31.94
N TRP A 220 42.03 22.64 -31.41
CA TRP A 220 41.91 23.89 -32.19
C TRP A 220 43.23 24.67 -32.25
N LEU A 221 44.31 24.03 -32.72
CA LEU A 221 45.44 24.75 -33.30
C LEU A 221 45.34 24.64 -34.82
N PRO A 222 45.09 25.74 -35.56
CA PRO A 222 45.03 25.69 -37.01
C PRO A 222 46.43 25.45 -37.62
N PRO A 223 46.56 24.63 -38.67
CA PRO A 223 47.84 24.40 -39.34
C PRO A 223 48.24 25.59 -40.23
N PRO A 224 49.54 25.77 -40.53
CA PRO A 224 50.01 26.85 -41.40
C PRO A 224 49.61 26.63 -42.86
N LYS A 225 49.13 27.69 -43.52
CA LYS A 225 48.70 27.71 -44.92
C LYS A 225 49.90 27.57 -45.87
N ALA A 226 49.86 26.58 -46.75
CA ALA A 226 50.74 26.48 -47.93
C ALA A 226 49.98 26.92 -49.19
N LEU A 227 50.63 27.75 -50.01
CA LEU A 227 50.12 28.30 -51.27
C LEU A 227 50.14 27.25 -52.39
N THR A 228 49.04 27.10 -53.12
CA THR A 228 48.95 26.35 -54.37
C THR A 228 49.04 27.29 -55.57
N PHE A 229 49.80 26.89 -56.60
CA PHE A 229 49.72 27.47 -57.94
C PHE A 229 49.35 26.38 -58.96
N SER A 230 48.40 26.74 -59.82
CA SER A 230 47.67 25.92 -60.77
C SER A 230 48.48 25.60 -62.03
N ASN A 231 48.22 24.46 -62.68
CA ASN A 231 48.49 24.37 -64.11
C ASN A 231 47.41 23.58 -64.87
N HIS A 232 46.97 24.20 -65.96
CA HIS A 232 45.95 23.74 -66.90
C HIS A 232 46.52 22.68 -67.85
N GLN A 233 45.73 21.64 -68.17
CA GLN A 233 45.53 21.19 -69.56
C GLN A 233 44.35 20.21 -69.68
N ARG A 234 43.65 20.32 -70.80
CA ARG A 234 42.36 19.70 -71.17
C ARG A 234 42.61 18.65 -72.31
N PRO A 235 41.60 17.95 -72.87
CA PRO A 235 41.30 16.53 -72.69
C PRO A 235 41.36 15.69 -74.00
N PRO A 236 40.91 14.42 -74.02
CA PRO A 236 40.25 13.88 -75.22
C PRO A 236 38.91 13.14 -74.96
N PRO A 237 38.14 12.78 -76.02
CA PRO A 237 36.67 12.69 -76.01
C PRO A 237 36.15 11.24 -76.20
N PRO A 238 34.93 11.00 -76.75
CA PRO A 238 33.73 10.68 -75.97
C PRO A 238 33.17 9.26 -76.26
N MET A 239 32.29 8.74 -75.42
CA MET A 239 31.34 7.68 -75.82
C MET A 239 30.08 7.72 -74.94
N SER A 240 28.94 7.92 -75.60
CA SER A 240 27.56 7.80 -75.09
C SER A 240 27.02 6.39 -75.43
N PRO A 241 25.72 6.03 -75.24
CA PRO A 241 24.64 6.61 -74.43
C PRO A 241 23.93 5.55 -73.55
N GLY A 242 23.06 5.95 -72.63
CA GLY A 242 22.16 5.00 -71.95
C GLY A 242 21.21 5.69 -70.97
N PRO A 243 19.88 5.61 -71.14
CA PRO A 243 18.94 6.64 -70.69
C PRO A 243 18.30 6.32 -69.33
N SER A 244 18.00 7.35 -68.54
CA SER A 244 16.64 7.75 -68.14
C SER A 244 16.66 8.73 -66.95
N LEU A 245 16.30 9.97 -67.27
CA LEU A 245 15.75 11.01 -66.39
C LEU A 245 14.38 10.56 -65.81
N PRO A 246 13.74 11.30 -64.87
CA PRO A 246 14.22 12.40 -64.01
C PRO A 246 13.84 12.13 -62.51
N ASP A 247 14.40 12.74 -61.46
CA ASP A 247 14.47 14.16 -61.09
C ASP A 247 13.10 14.87 -61.23
N GLN A 248 12.55 15.70 -60.35
CA GLN A 248 13.04 16.57 -59.28
C GLN A 248 11.80 17.45 -58.93
N TRP A 249 12.02 18.51 -58.16
CA TRP A 249 11.17 19.68 -57.92
C TRP A 249 10.12 19.49 -56.84
N GLY A 250 10.12 20.24 -55.74
CA GLY A 250 10.89 21.39 -55.29
C GLY A 250 10.44 21.63 -53.84
N ASP A 251 10.93 22.56 -53.04
CA ASP A 251 11.69 23.75 -53.33
C ASP A 251 12.01 24.41 -51.97
N VAL A 252 13.09 25.19 -51.94
CA VAL A 252 13.26 26.40 -51.10
C VAL A 252 13.54 26.24 -49.58
N ALA A 253 14.84 26.19 -49.27
CA ALA A 253 15.62 27.26 -48.63
C ALA A 253 15.03 28.19 -47.52
N TRP A 254 15.69 28.10 -46.35
CA TRP A 254 16.13 29.15 -45.39
C TRP A 254 15.10 29.82 -44.43
N CYS A 255 15.26 29.59 -43.12
CA CYS A 255 15.86 30.52 -42.15
C CYS A 255 15.80 29.94 -40.72
N GLY A 256 16.84 30.21 -39.92
CA GLY A 256 17.11 29.55 -38.64
C GLY A 256 16.40 30.08 -37.40
N GLN A 257 16.51 29.23 -36.38
CA GLN A 257 16.91 29.54 -35.00
C GLN A 257 15.97 30.34 -34.09
N GLY A 258 15.45 29.67 -33.05
CA GLY A 258 14.97 30.30 -31.81
C GLY A 258 13.73 29.66 -31.17
N ASP A 259 13.94 28.63 -30.35
CA ASP A 259 13.37 28.28 -29.02
C ASP A 259 12.14 29.06 -28.44
N PRO A 260 11.44 28.56 -27.38
CA PRO A 260 10.74 27.30 -27.24
C PRO A 260 9.41 27.50 -26.45
N LEU A 261 8.23 27.44 -27.07
CA LEU A 261 6.97 27.38 -26.31
C LEU A 261 5.94 26.49 -27.02
N SER A 262 5.38 25.56 -26.24
CA SER A 262 4.19 24.74 -26.50
C SER A 262 4.32 23.53 -27.45
N ALA A 263 4.36 22.34 -26.85
CA ALA A 263 3.68 21.14 -27.33
C ALA A 263 3.36 20.28 -26.09
N GLY A 264 2.13 19.93 -25.73
CA GLY A 264 0.90 19.91 -26.52
C GLY A 264 0.80 18.62 -27.35
N LEU A 265 0.28 17.57 -26.71
CA LEU A 265 -0.27 16.32 -27.26
C LEU A 265 0.62 15.44 -28.15
N CYS A 266 0.92 14.24 -27.63
CA CYS A 266 1.17 13.05 -28.45
C CYS A 266 -0.17 12.39 -28.80
N LEU A 267 -0.34 12.07 -30.09
CA LEU A 267 -1.15 10.94 -30.58
C LEU A 267 -0.26 9.71 -30.65
#